data_AF-A0A7C2YCL7-F1
#
_entry.id   AF-A0A7C2YCL7-F1
#
_cell.length_a   1.000
_cell.length_b   1.000
_cell.length_c   1.000
_cell.angle_alpha   90.00
_cell.angle_beta   90.00
_cell.angle_gamma   90.00
#
_symmetry.space_group_name_H-M   'P 1'
#
loop_
_entity.id
_entity.type
_entity.pdbx_description
1 polymer ?
#
loop_
_entity_poly.entity_id
_entity_poly.type
_entity_poly.pdbx_seq_one_letter_code
_entity_poly.pdbx_strand_id
1 'polypeptide(L)'
;MKTRRRMYAAVAVALLLGLVGPGAAQIKQLTPEKVLATLKPGQWVQLEGYTQRGFTVDCSEVQILTGDFLDDDWGLTGVVRTIDKMQREAKILSLPVKFDKDTEFENNTGKFGSFADLKVGMLVELEGTYLKDGTFLAKEVEDESAKMAKKPKLKNEIQAMGKVEKVDVVKRTITLMGMAFQLSDKTECKSAIK
;
A
#
# COMPACT_ATOMS: atom_id res chain seq x y z
N MET A 1 -9.81 -25.00 -15.63
CA MET A 1 -9.84 -23.95 -14.59
C MET A 1 -8.68 -24.18 -13.64
N LYS A 2 -7.61 -23.38 -13.74
CA LYS A 2 -6.45 -23.46 -12.84
C LYS A 2 -6.79 -22.64 -11.59
N THR A 3 -7.08 -23.32 -10.49
CA THR A 3 -7.25 -22.74 -9.17
C THR A 3 -5.91 -22.16 -8.72
N ARG A 4 -5.65 -20.88 -9.00
CA ARG A 4 -4.49 -20.17 -8.44
C ARG A 4 -4.82 -19.85 -6.99
N ARG A 5 -3.94 -20.28 -6.09
CA ARG A 5 -4.07 -20.08 -4.65
C ARG A 5 -4.08 -18.57 -4.38
N ARG A 6 -5.21 -18.08 -3.87
CA ARG A 6 -5.39 -16.73 -3.33
C ARG A 6 -4.33 -16.50 -2.25
N MET A 7 -3.37 -15.61 -2.49
CA MET A 7 -2.55 -15.09 -1.41
C MET A 7 -3.35 -14.01 -0.73
N TYR A 8 -4.00 -14.37 0.37
CA TYR A 8 -4.60 -13.39 1.26
C TYR A 8 -3.52 -12.41 1.73
N ALA A 9 -3.65 -11.12 1.42
CA ALA A 9 -3.00 -10.05 2.17
C ALA A 9 -3.70 -9.90 3.54
N ALA A 10 -3.74 -10.99 4.31
CA ALA A 10 -4.00 -10.94 5.74
C ALA A 10 -2.63 -10.82 6.42
N VAL A 11 -2.11 -9.59 6.53
CA VAL A 11 -1.02 -9.31 7.47
C VAL A 11 -1.59 -9.51 8.87
N ALA A 12 -1.33 -10.70 9.44
CA ALA A 12 -1.60 -10.98 10.83
C ALA A 12 -0.67 -10.12 11.69
N VAL A 13 -1.22 -9.10 12.33
CA VAL A 13 -0.54 -8.36 13.40
C VAL A 13 -0.38 -9.32 14.58
N ALA A 14 0.80 -9.92 14.73
CA ALA A 14 1.14 -10.69 15.91
C ALA A 14 1.33 -9.73 17.10
N LEU A 15 0.30 -9.61 17.94
CA LEU A 15 0.37 -8.98 19.25
C LEU A 15 1.17 -9.90 20.19
N LEU A 16 2.48 -9.66 20.30
CA LEU A 16 3.31 -10.27 21.33
C LEU A 16 3.05 -9.55 22.67
N LEU A 17 2.13 -10.12 23.46
CA LEU A 17 2.01 -9.83 24.89
C LEU A 17 3.27 -10.35 25.58
N GLY A 18 4.07 -9.41 26.11
CA GLY A 18 5.31 -9.69 26.80
C GLY A 18 5.10 -10.38 28.14
N LEU A 19 5.78 -11.52 28.33
CA LEU A 19 6.22 -11.98 29.64
C LEU A 19 7.73 -11.75 29.71
N VAL A 20 8.13 -10.75 30.48
CA VAL A 20 9.52 -10.28 30.60
C VAL A 20 10.25 -11.16 31.61
N GLY A 21 11.06 -12.09 31.12
CA GLY A 21 12.14 -12.69 31.90
C GLY A 21 13.36 -11.76 31.91
N PRO A 22 14.07 -11.58 33.04
CA PRO A 22 15.25 -10.73 33.10
C PRO A 22 16.43 -11.44 32.41
N GLY A 23 16.58 -11.23 31.11
CA GLY A 23 17.65 -11.84 30.32
C GLY A 23 17.38 -11.99 28.82
N ALA A 24 16.26 -11.50 28.29
CA ALA A 24 15.99 -11.53 26.85
C ALA A 24 16.64 -10.33 26.15
N ALA A 25 17.48 -10.61 25.15
CA ALA A 25 18.07 -9.63 24.26
C ALA A 25 17.01 -8.63 23.77
N GLN A 26 17.30 -7.33 23.89
CA GLN A 26 16.52 -6.29 23.22
C GLN A 26 16.43 -6.66 21.74
N ILE A 27 15.25 -7.08 21.28
CA ILE A 27 14.93 -7.01 19.86
C ILE A 27 15.10 -5.52 19.55
N LYS A 28 16.15 -5.17 18.80
CA LYS A 28 16.44 -3.78 18.40
C LYS A 28 15.23 -3.32 17.60
N GLN A 29 14.31 -2.62 18.27
CA GLN A 29 13.13 -2.07 17.63
C GLN A 29 13.63 -1.16 16.50
N LEU A 30 13.15 -1.41 15.29
CA LEU A 30 13.49 -0.58 14.15
C LEU A 30 12.90 0.82 14.41
N THR A 31 13.69 1.87 14.26
CA THR A 31 13.23 3.25 14.45
C THR A 31 13.15 3.97 13.10
N PRO A 32 12.36 5.04 12.97
CA PRO A 32 12.30 5.85 11.76
C PRO A 32 13.68 6.35 11.29
N GLU A 33 14.54 6.80 12.21
CA GLU A 33 15.91 7.24 11.88
C GLU A 33 16.72 6.12 11.26
N LYS A 34 16.59 4.91 11.82
CA LYS A 34 17.31 3.75 11.31
C LYS A 34 16.76 3.28 9.98
N VAL A 35 15.45 3.32 9.76
CA VAL A 35 14.85 3.08 8.44
C VAL A 35 15.42 4.04 7.42
N LEU A 36 15.35 5.36 7.68
CA LEU A 36 15.83 6.38 6.74
C LEU A 36 17.33 6.26 6.44
N ALA A 37 18.14 5.85 7.41
CA ALA A 37 19.58 5.67 7.23
C ALA A 37 19.95 4.38 6.45
N THR A 38 19.08 3.37 6.44
CA THR A 38 19.43 2.03 5.91
C THR A 38 18.67 1.65 4.65
N LEU A 39 17.45 2.18 4.47
CA LEU A 39 16.60 1.89 3.33
C LEU A 39 17.17 2.53 2.06
N LYS A 40 17.20 1.76 0.97
CA LYS A 40 17.77 2.13 -0.32
C LYS A 40 16.70 2.07 -1.41
N PRO A 41 16.82 2.90 -2.46
CA PRO A 41 16.01 2.74 -3.67
C PRO A 41 16.06 1.31 -4.20
N GLY A 42 14.93 0.81 -4.68
CA GLY A 42 14.75 -0.55 -5.17
C GLY A 42 14.39 -1.60 -4.12
N GLN A 43 14.52 -1.30 -2.83
CA GLN A 43 14.05 -2.22 -1.78
C GLN A 43 12.53 -2.23 -1.69
N TRP A 44 11.96 -3.42 -1.45
CA TRP A 44 10.53 -3.58 -1.25
C TRP A 44 10.11 -3.15 0.15
N VAL A 45 9.03 -2.38 0.21
CA VAL A 45 8.41 -1.93 1.45
C VAL A 45 6.90 -1.95 1.31
N GLN A 46 6.21 -2.04 2.44
CA GLN A 46 4.83 -1.60 2.59
C GLN A 46 4.83 -0.34 3.46
N LEU A 47 4.14 0.69 2.99
CA LEU A 47 3.95 1.96 3.68
C LEU A 47 2.47 2.19 3.90
N GLU A 48 2.10 2.53 5.12
CA GLU A 48 0.75 2.96 5.47
C GLU A 48 0.78 4.37 6.04
N GLY A 49 -0.31 5.11 5.83
CA GLY A 49 -0.45 6.42 6.41
C GLY A 49 -1.73 7.14 6.03
N TYR A 50 -1.84 8.36 6.53
CA TYR A 50 -3.02 9.20 6.33
C TYR A 50 -2.69 10.36 5.41
N THR A 51 -3.52 10.51 4.38
CA THR A 51 -3.40 11.57 3.38
C THR A 51 -3.60 12.95 4.00
N GLN A 52 -2.68 13.87 3.73
CA GLN A 52 -2.69 15.25 4.21
C GLN A 52 -3.04 16.22 3.06
N ARG A 53 -3.13 17.52 3.37
CA ARG A 53 -3.24 18.56 2.33
C ARG A 53 -1.99 18.54 1.44
N GLY A 54 -2.17 18.67 0.13
CA GLY A 54 -1.06 18.69 -0.83
C GLY A 54 -0.53 17.31 -1.25
N PHE A 55 -1.29 16.24 -1.00
CA PHE A 55 -0.98 14.85 -1.43
C PHE A 55 0.26 14.21 -0.78
N THR A 56 0.76 14.79 0.31
CA THR A 56 1.69 14.09 1.21
C THR A 56 0.95 13.10 2.08
N VAL A 57 1.65 12.07 2.55
CA VAL A 57 1.10 11.04 3.44
C VAL A 57 1.84 11.11 4.76
N ASP A 58 1.13 11.33 5.87
CA ASP A 58 1.70 11.17 7.21
C ASP A 58 1.80 9.67 7.51
N CYS A 59 3.03 9.15 7.53
CA CYS A 59 3.30 7.72 7.56
C CYS A 59 3.09 7.15 8.97
N SER A 60 2.13 6.26 9.11
CA SER A 60 1.85 5.56 10.37
C SER A 60 2.68 4.30 10.52
N GLU A 61 2.99 3.61 9.41
CA GLU A 61 3.75 2.37 9.43
C GLU A 61 4.68 2.24 8.22
N VAL A 62 5.88 1.73 8.48
CA VAL A 62 6.83 1.22 7.48
C VAL A 62 7.15 -0.23 7.78
N GLN A 63 6.94 -1.10 6.81
CA GLN A 63 7.38 -2.49 6.86
C GLN A 63 8.41 -2.73 5.76
N ILE A 64 9.64 -3.04 6.13
CA ILE A 64 10.67 -3.49 5.18
C ILE A 64 10.39 -4.94 4.85
N LEU A 65 10.28 -5.22 3.55
CA LEU A 65 9.93 -6.55 3.04
C LEU A 65 11.16 -7.23 2.45
N THR A 66 11.33 -8.51 2.75
CA THR A 66 12.32 -9.38 2.09
C THR A 66 11.63 -10.60 1.52
N GLY A 67 12.05 -11.04 0.35
CA GLY A 67 11.49 -12.21 -0.33
C GLY A 67 11.62 -12.08 -1.85
N ASP A 68 11.12 -13.08 -2.56
CA ASP A 68 11.09 -13.11 -4.02
C ASP A 68 9.82 -12.41 -4.50
N PHE A 69 9.95 -11.12 -4.83
CA PHE A 69 8.87 -10.32 -5.41
C PHE A 69 8.95 -10.30 -6.93
N LEU A 70 7.81 -10.46 -7.57
CA LEU A 70 7.64 -10.30 -9.01
C LEU A 70 7.38 -8.83 -9.38
N ASP A 71 7.50 -8.51 -10.66
CA ASP A 71 7.28 -7.14 -11.14
C ASP A 71 5.80 -6.71 -11.11
N ASP A 72 4.87 -7.66 -10.92
CA ASP A 72 3.43 -7.43 -10.75
C ASP A 72 2.93 -7.60 -9.30
N ASP A 73 3.85 -7.69 -8.32
CA ASP A 73 3.52 -7.74 -6.90
C ASP A 73 3.32 -6.35 -6.26
N TRP A 74 3.10 -5.29 -7.04
CA TRP A 74 2.83 -3.97 -6.46
C TRP A 74 1.41 -3.93 -5.91
N GLY A 75 1.23 -3.30 -4.74
CA GLY A 75 -0.06 -3.18 -4.07
C GLY A 75 -0.43 -1.73 -3.76
N LEU A 76 -1.70 -1.37 -3.92
CA LEU A 76 -2.21 -0.06 -3.53
C LEU A 76 -3.64 -0.15 -3.02
N THR A 77 -3.86 0.27 -1.79
CA THR A 77 -5.19 0.42 -1.21
C THR A 77 -5.49 1.88 -0.95
N GLY A 78 -6.61 2.37 -1.47
CA GLY A 78 -7.01 3.77 -1.31
C GLY A 78 -8.34 4.12 -1.95
N VAL A 79 -8.79 5.35 -1.69
CA VAL A 79 -10.09 5.84 -2.20
C VAL A 79 -9.97 6.39 -3.61
N VAL A 80 -10.88 5.98 -4.49
CA VAL A 80 -11.05 6.51 -5.84
C VAL A 80 -11.44 7.99 -5.81
N ARG A 81 -10.62 8.86 -6.41
CA ARG A 81 -10.82 10.32 -6.44
C ARG A 81 -11.47 10.82 -7.72
N THR A 82 -11.03 10.32 -8.86
CA THR A 82 -11.56 10.67 -10.18
C THR A 82 -11.60 9.44 -11.06
N ILE A 83 -12.49 9.46 -12.06
CA ILE A 83 -12.61 8.40 -13.07
C ILE A 83 -12.72 9.08 -14.43
N ASP A 84 -11.86 8.67 -15.36
CA ASP A 84 -12.00 8.94 -16.80
C ASP A 84 -12.47 7.66 -17.48
N LYS A 85 -13.74 7.66 -17.89
CA LYS A 85 -14.33 6.48 -18.55
C LYS A 85 -13.83 6.26 -19.97
N MET A 86 -13.44 7.33 -20.65
CA MET A 86 -12.98 7.26 -22.04
C MET A 86 -11.58 6.66 -22.10
N GLN A 87 -10.71 7.05 -21.16
CA GLN A 87 -9.34 6.54 -21.07
C GLN A 87 -9.23 5.25 -20.25
N ARG A 88 -10.31 4.81 -19.59
CA ARG A 88 -10.29 3.72 -18.61
C ARG A 88 -9.22 3.96 -17.54
N GLU A 89 -9.26 5.15 -16.96
CA GLU A 89 -8.34 5.59 -15.93
C GLU A 89 -9.09 6.02 -14.68
N ALA A 90 -8.44 5.87 -13.53
CA ALA A 90 -8.86 6.46 -12.27
C ALA A 90 -7.67 7.13 -11.58
N LYS A 91 -7.95 7.95 -10.58
CA LYS A 91 -6.92 8.41 -9.64
C LYS A 91 -7.19 7.87 -8.26
N ILE A 92 -6.20 7.22 -7.66
CA ILE A 92 -6.16 6.92 -6.24
C ILE A 92 -5.19 7.91 -5.62
N LEU A 93 -5.68 8.77 -4.72
CA LEU A 93 -4.98 10.01 -4.35
C LEU A 93 -4.61 10.85 -5.59
N SER A 94 -3.33 10.99 -5.90
CA SER A 94 -2.79 11.66 -7.09
C SER A 94 -2.25 10.68 -8.14
N LEU A 95 -2.19 9.39 -7.82
CA LEU A 95 -1.61 8.35 -8.68
C LEU A 95 -2.59 8.00 -9.82
N PRO A 96 -2.19 8.16 -11.09
CA PRO A 96 -2.97 7.63 -12.21
C PRO A 96 -2.92 6.11 -12.22
N VAL A 97 -4.10 5.50 -12.35
CA VAL A 97 -4.30 4.06 -12.45
C VAL A 97 -4.98 3.75 -13.77
N LYS A 98 -4.37 2.88 -14.58
CA LYS A 98 -4.92 2.37 -15.85
C LYS A 98 -5.51 0.99 -15.66
N PHE A 99 -6.63 0.75 -16.33
CA PHE A 99 -7.33 -0.53 -16.35
C PHE A 99 -7.47 -0.99 -17.81
N ASP A 100 -7.05 -2.21 -18.11
CA ASP A 100 -7.11 -2.77 -19.45
C ASP A 100 -8.06 -3.96 -19.53
N LYS A 101 -8.01 -4.72 -20.62
CA LYS A 101 -8.89 -5.87 -20.83
C LYS A 101 -8.54 -7.08 -19.95
N ASP A 102 -7.34 -7.10 -19.40
CA ASP A 102 -6.79 -8.17 -18.58
C ASP A 102 -6.91 -7.86 -17.08
N THR A 103 -7.34 -6.64 -16.72
CA THR A 103 -7.65 -6.30 -15.32
C THR A 103 -8.85 -7.12 -14.82
N GLU A 104 -8.62 -7.87 -13.75
CA GLU A 104 -9.62 -8.64 -13.00
C GLU A 104 -10.30 -7.75 -11.95
N PHE A 105 -11.62 -7.87 -11.81
CA PHE A 105 -12.42 -7.11 -10.86
C PHE A 105 -13.17 -8.08 -9.96
N GLU A 106 -12.91 -8.02 -8.66
CA GLU A 106 -13.49 -8.93 -7.69
C GLU A 106 -14.14 -8.17 -6.52
N ASN A 107 -15.18 -8.76 -5.94
CA ASN A 107 -15.56 -8.44 -4.57
C ASN A 107 -16.27 -9.61 -3.91
N ASN A 108 -16.37 -9.57 -2.59
CA ASN A 108 -17.04 -10.59 -1.79
C ASN A 108 -18.58 -10.67 -2.02
N THR A 109 -19.16 -9.82 -2.88
CA THR A 109 -20.61 -9.74 -3.10
C THR A 109 -21.05 -10.05 -4.55
N GLY A 110 -20.11 -10.24 -5.48
CA GLY A 110 -20.35 -10.37 -6.92
C GLY A 110 -20.87 -9.13 -7.64
N LYS A 111 -20.97 -7.96 -6.97
CA LYS A 111 -21.54 -6.71 -7.54
C LYS A 111 -20.51 -5.80 -8.21
N PHE A 112 -19.25 -6.13 -8.10
CA PHE A 112 -18.13 -5.40 -8.70
C PHE A 112 -17.41 -6.39 -9.60
N GLY A 113 -17.64 -6.28 -10.91
CA GLY A 113 -17.13 -7.24 -11.89
C GLY A 113 -16.54 -6.58 -13.13
N SER A 114 -16.54 -5.24 -13.19
CA SER A 114 -15.99 -4.50 -14.31
C SER A 114 -15.59 -3.09 -13.91
N PHE A 115 -14.80 -2.44 -14.78
CA PHE A 115 -14.47 -1.02 -14.65
C PHE A 115 -15.71 -0.10 -14.60
N ALA A 116 -16.84 -0.50 -15.22
CA ALA A 116 -18.07 0.29 -15.19
C ALA A 116 -18.69 0.39 -13.78
N ASP A 117 -18.36 -0.55 -12.90
CA ASP A 117 -18.84 -0.59 -11.52
C ASP A 117 -18.03 0.33 -10.59
N LEU A 118 -16.84 0.76 -11.02
CA LEU A 118 -15.97 1.67 -10.27
C LEU A 118 -16.63 3.04 -10.10
N LYS A 119 -16.62 3.57 -8.87
CA LYS A 119 -17.22 4.86 -8.51
C LYS A 119 -16.26 5.69 -7.68
N VAL A 120 -16.30 7.00 -7.88
CA VAL A 120 -15.62 7.96 -7.00
C VAL A 120 -16.12 7.76 -5.57
N GLY A 121 -15.17 7.71 -4.62
CA GLY A 121 -15.44 7.49 -3.21
C GLY A 121 -15.40 6.02 -2.78
N MET A 122 -15.27 5.05 -3.70
CA MET A 122 -15.02 3.65 -3.34
C MET A 122 -13.62 3.49 -2.76
N LEU A 123 -13.48 2.61 -1.76
CA LEU A 123 -12.18 2.09 -1.33
C LEU A 123 -11.88 0.88 -2.19
N VAL A 124 -10.73 0.90 -2.84
CA VAL A 124 -10.26 -0.23 -3.65
C VAL A 124 -8.89 -0.68 -3.17
N GLU A 125 -8.67 -1.98 -3.24
CA GLU A 125 -7.36 -2.61 -3.15
C GLU A 125 -6.94 -3.04 -4.56
N LEU A 126 -5.73 -2.67 -4.97
CA LEU A 126 -5.21 -2.89 -6.31
C LEU A 126 -3.94 -3.72 -6.23
N GLU A 127 -3.84 -4.72 -7.08
CA GLU A 127 -2.58 -5.40 -7.39
C GLU A 127 -2.19 -5.13 -8.84
N GLY A 128 -0.89 -5.06 -9.14
CA GLY A 128 -0.40 -4.86 -10.50
C GLY A 128 1.02 -4.35 -10.58
N THR A 129 1.29 -3.52 -11.58
CA THR A 129 2.63 -3.01 -11.88
C THR A 129 2.67 -1.50 -11.88
N TYR A 130 3.63 -0.93 -11.15
CA TYR A 130 3.93 0.49 -11.25
C TYR A 130 4.98 0.75 -12.34
N LEU A 131 4.60 1.51 -13.35
CA LEU A 131 5.37 1.77 -14.56
C LEU A 131 6.32 2.96 -14.39
N LYS A 132 7.37 3.00 -15.22
CA LYS A 132 8.38 4.08 -15.20
C LYS A 132 7.82 5.46 -15.54
N ASP A 133 6.65 5.53 -16.17
CA ASP A 133 5.97 6.79 -16.49
C ASP A 133 5.13 7.35 -15.33
N GLY A 134 5.11 6.66 -14.18
CA GLY A 134 4.33 7.05 -13.00
C GLY A 134 2.90 6.52 -12.98
N THR A 135 2.54 5.64 -13.92
CA THR A 135 1.22 5.02 -13.97
C THR A 135 1.20 3.67 -13.26
N PHE A 136 0.15 3.40 -12.50
CA PHE A 136 -0.14 2.05 -11.99
C PHE A 136 -1.02 1.31 -13.00
N LEU A 137 -0.53 0.21 -13.56
CA LEU A 137 -1.33 -0.69 -14.40
C LEU A 137 -1.97 -1.75 -13.50
N ALA A 138 -3.29 -1.67 -13.31
CA ALA A 138 -4.02 -2.60 -12.45
C ALA A 138 -4.20 -3.95 -13.13
N LYS A 139 -3.83 -5.01 -12.41
CA LYS A 139 -4.06 -6.40 -12.78
C LYS A 139 -5.27 -6.97 -12.04
N GLU A 140 -5.44 -6.59 -10.78
CA GLU A 140 -6.59 -6.97 -9.97
C GLU A 140 -7.10 -5.76 -9.19
N VAL A 141 -8.42 -5.72 -8.98
CA VAL A 141 -9.11 -4.66 -8.26
C VAL A 141 -10.16 -5.30 -7.35
N GLU A 142 -10.06 -5.08 -6.04
CA GLU A 142 -11.06 -5.49 -5.06
C GLU A 142 -11.84 -4.29 -4.51
N ASP A 143 -13.17 -4.37 -4.46
CA ASP A 143 -14.01 -3.39 -3.75
C ASP A 143 -14.02 -3.64 -2.24
N GLU A 144 -13.39 -2.72 -1.51
CA GLU A 144 -13.22 -2.77 -0.07
C GLU A 144 -14.10 -1.76 0.68
N SER A 145 -15.09 -1.20 0.00
CA SER A 145 -15.96 -0.15 0.57
C SER A 145 -16.75 -0.63 1.79
N ALA A 146 -17.03 -1.93 1.90
CA ALA A 146 -17.65 -2.51 3.09
C ALA A 146 -16.76 -2.41 4.35
N LYS A 147 -15.42 -2.42 4.19
CA LYS A 147 -14.47 -2.20 5.31
C LYS A 147 -14.57 -0.75 5.82
N MET A 148 -14.76 0.23 4.94
CA MET A 148 -14.90 1.64 5.34
C MET A 148 -16.10 1.91 6.25
N ALA A 149 -17.23 1.22 6.02
CA ALA A 149 -18.41 1.36 6.88
C ALA A 149 -18.12 0.95 8.33
N LYS A 150 -17.23 -0.03 8.53
CA LYS A 150 -16.80 -0.52 9.85
C LYS A 150 -15.62 0.29 10.42
N LYS A 151 -14.77 0.85 9.55
CA LYS A 151 -13.57 1.60 9.90
C LYS A 151 -13.51 2.90 9.10
N PRO A 152 -14.23 3.96 9.52
CA PRO A 152 -14.32 5.21 8.76
C PRO A 152 -12.98 5.91 8.48
N LYS A 153 -11.95 5.65 9.30
CA LYS A 153 -10.60 6.18 9.10
C LYS A 153 -9.96 5.79 7.77
N LEU A 154 -10.36 4.64 7.20
CA LEU A 154 -9.86 4.13 5.91
C LEU A 154 -10.12 5.11 4.75
N LYS A 155 -11.11 6.00 4.89
CA LYS A 155 -11.41 7.02 3.88
C LYS A 155 -10.23 7.94 3.55
N ASN A 156 -9.33 8.14 4.52
CA ASN A 156 -8.16 9.00 4.37
C ASN A 156 -6.85 8.21 4.45
N GLU A 157 -6.93 6.89 4.62
CA GLU A 157 -5.78 5.99 4.73
C GLU A 157 -5.33 5.58 3.32
N ILE A 158 -4.02 5.41 3.17
CA ILE A 158 -3.40 4.81 2.00
C ILE A 158 -2.45 3.73 2.47
N GLN A 159 -2.46 2.60 1.78
CA GLN A 159 -1.46 1.54 1.92
C GLN A 159 -0.83 1.33 0.55
N ALA A 160 0.49 1.40 0.47
CA ALA A 160 1.23 1.19 -0.77
C ALA A 160 2.34 0.18 -0.53
N MET A 161 2.41 -0.85 -1.37
CA MET A 161 3.45 -1.86 -1.37
C MET A 161 4.21 -1.83 -2.69
N GLY A 162 5.53 -1.73 -2.62
CA GLY A 162 6.34 -1.55 -3.81
C GLY A 162 7.81 -1.29 -3.54
N LYS A 163 8.54 -0.99 -4.61
CA LYS A 163 9.96 -0.62 -4.55
C LYS A 163 10.11 0.86 -4.19
N VAL A 164 10.94 1.14 -3.20
CA VAL A 164 11.33 2.51 -2.81
C VAL A 164 11.94 3.23 -4.01
N GLU A 165 11.41 4.41 -4.35
CA GLU A 165 11.98 5.26 -5.40
C GLU A 165 13.10 6.14 -4.85
N LYS A 166 12.87 6.73 -3.67
CA LYS A 166 13.78 7.69 -3.05
C LYS A 166 13.62 7.69 -1.54
N VAL A 167 14.74 7.87 -0.84
CA VAL A 167 14.77 8.20 0.60
C VAL A 167 15.43 9.57 0.75
N ASP A 168 14.75 10.50 1.41
CA ASP A 168 15.27 11.82 1.76
C ASP A 168 15.39 11.90 3.28
N VAL A 169 16.61 11.73 3.79
CA VAL A 169 16.89 11.69 5.23
C VAL A 169 16.63 13.03 5.90
N VAL A 170 16.93 14.14 5.19
CA VAL A 170 16.77 15.50 5.73
C VAL A 170 15.29 15.85 5.86
N LYS A 171 14.50 15.53 4.83
CA LYS A 171 13.04 15.74 4.86
C LYS A 171 12.30 14.64 5.63
N ARG A 172 12.99 13.57 6.02
CA ARG A 172 12.41 12.35 6.63
C ARG A 172 11.29 11.75 5.78
N THR A 173 11.47 11.69 4.46
CA THR A 173 10.45 11.15 3.54
C THR A 173 10.94 9.93 2.78
N ILE A 174 10.05 8.95 2.60
CA ILE A 174 10.21 7.85 1.64
C ILE A 174 9.27 8.11 0.47
N THR A 175 9.77 8.06 -0.77
CA THR A 175 8.95 8.16 -1.98
C THR A 175 8.65 6.77 -2.53
N LEU A 176 7.37 6.48 -2.71
CA LEU A 176 6.85 5.23 -3.25
C LEU A 176 5.66 5.53 -4.18
N MET A 177 5.72 5.03 -5.43
CA MET A 177 4.72 5.32 -6.47
C MET A 177 4.47 6.83 -6.65
N GLY A 178 5.53 7.64 -6.64
CA GLY A 178 5.46 9.11 -6.70
C GLY A 178 4.85 9.80 -5.47
N MET A 179 4.37 9.06 -4.46
CA MET A 179 3.83 9.62 -3.21
C MET A 179 4.95 9.78 -2.17
N ALA A 180 4.97 10.93 -1.49
CA ALA A 180 5.89 11.18 -0.39
C ALA A 180 5.26 10.81 0.96
N PHE A 181 5.79 9.77 1.59
CA PHE A 181 5.45 9.33 2.94
C PHE A 181 6.38 10.00 3.94
N GLN A 182 5.83 10.88 4.76
CA GLN A 182 6.53 11.62 5.81
C GLN A 182 6.63 10.76 7.06
N LEU A 183 7.85 10.44 7.50
CA LEU A 183 8.09 9.71 8.72
C LEU A 183 8.22 10.68 9.90
N SER A 184 7.64 10.29 11.04
CA SER A 184 7.77 10.97 12.32
C SER A 184 8.18 9.98 13.41
N ASP A 185 8.42 10.45 14.62
CA ASP A 185 8.75 9.58 15.76
C ASP A 185 7.58 8.66 16.16
N LYS A 186 6.38 8.89 15.61
CA LYS A 186 5.19 8.05 15.81
C LYS A 186 5.06 6.94 14.76
N THR A 187 5.89 6.94 13.71
CA THR A 187 5.83 5.92 12.66
C THR A 187 6.31 4.59 13.21
N GLU A 188 5.44 3.58 13.17
CA GLU A 188 5.80 2.21 13.51
C GLU A 188 6.71 1.63 12.43
N CYS A 189 7.83 1.00 12.81
CA CYS A 189 8.77 0.44 11.85
C CYS A 189 8.98 -1.06 12.12
N LYS A 190 8.77 -1.87 11.09
CA LYS A 190 8.85 -3.34 11.14
C LYS A 190 9.76 -3.85 10.03
N SER A 191 10.26 -5.07 10.22
CA SER A 191 10.90 -5.86 9.17
C SER A 191 10.19 -7.20 9.12
N ALA A 192 9.77 -7.64 7.93
CA ALA A 192 9.17 -8.94 7.73
C ALA A 192 9.97 -9.75 6.71
N ILE A 193 10.16 -11.03 7.03
CA ILE A 193 10.65 -12.03 6.10
C ILE A 193 9.42 -12.70 5.50
N LYS A 194 9.22 -12.56 4.19
CA LYS A 194 8.17 -13.25 3.44
C LYS A 194 8.67 -14.63 3.00
#